data_AF-A0A7Z9CEU1-F1
#
_entry.id   AF-A0A7Z9CEU1-F1
#
_cell.length_a   1.000
_cell.length_b   1.000
_cell.length_c   1.000
_cell.angle_alpha   90.00
_cell.angle_beta   90.00
_cell.angle_gamma   90.00
#
_symmetry.space_group_name_H-M   'P 1'
#
loop_
_entity.id
_entity.type
_entity.pdbx_description
1 polymer ?
#
loop_
_entity_poly.entity_id
_entity_poly.type
_entity_poly.pdbx_seq_one_letter_code
_entity_poly.pdbx_strand_id
1 'polypeptide(L)'
;MSVFWLLKWIIKEKILGIKEENKIEQREDILFHNKHFKIVRNFISVESETEENAPFLGFCYSIDEQEEEPWLFQLKDLKNATELEGCYVTDFIMETNLHLYLQQLTKKDTEVKSHLIAFDIHSGKVKIIHEVGNFLLKKFDPKTMRIKGFGKNQSIQLQVEGITLLK
;
A
#
# COMPACT_ATOMS: atom_id res chain seq x y z
N MET A 1 27.30 20.00 -0.52
CA MET A 1 25.99 20.38 0.05
C MET A 1 26.16 21.68 0.82
N SER A 2 25.46 22.74 0.42
CA SER A 2 25.70 24.10 0.91
C SER A 2 25.13 24.31 2.33
N VAL A 3 25.98 24.81 3.23
CA VAL A 3 25.73 25.15 4.65
C VAL A 3 24.54 26.11 4.85
N PHE A 4 24.11 26.79 3.77
CA PHE A 4 22.97 27.69 3.76
C PHE A 4 21.61 27.02 4.04
N TRP A 5 21.44 25.73 3.73
CA TRP A 5 20.18 25.02 3.99
C TRP A 5 19.99 24.68 5.49
N LEU A 6 21.06 24.29 6.17
CA LEU A 6 21.05 24.00 7.61
C LEU A 6 20.71 25.23 8.45
N LEU A 7 21.25 26.40 8.10
CA LEU A 7 20.96 27.65 8.81
C LEU A 7 19.49 28.09 8.66
N LYS A 8 18.86 27.87 7.50
CA LYS A 8 17.44 28.22 7.31
C LYS A 8 16.51 27.38 8.17
N TRP A 9 16.86 26.11 8.42
CA TRP A 9 16.08 25.22 9.29
C TRP A 9 16.22 25.63 10.77
N ILE A 10 17.46 25.91 11.23
CA ILE A 10 17.75 26.30 12.61
C ILE A 10 17.12 27.65 12.98
N ILE A 11 17.07 28.62 12.07
CA ILE A 11 16.46 29.93 12.33
C ILE A 11 14.93 29.82 12.44
N LYS A 12 14.31 28.89 11.71
CA LYS A 12 12.86 28.65 11.78
C LYS A 12 12.46 28.08 13.14
N GLU A 13 13.28 27.21 13.73
CA GLU A 13 13.03 26.62 15.05
C GLU A 13 13.33 27.56 16.22
N LYS A 14 14.31 28.47 16.09
CA LYS A 14 14.72 29.35 17.21
C LYS A 14 13.85 30.61 17.39
N ILE A 15 13.18 31.10 16.34
CA ILE A 15 12.40 32.35 16.40
C ILE A 15 10.94 32.09 16.80
N LEU A 16 10.41 30.92 16.49
CA LEU A 16 9.08 30.49 16.95
C LEU A 16 9.26 29.66 18.21
N GLY A 17 9.31 30.35 19.36
CA GLY A 17 9.25 29.76 20.70
C GLY A 17 7.90 29.08 20.98
N ILE A 18 7.51 28.15 20.13
CA ILE A 18 6.35 27.32 20.24
C ILE A 18 6.88 25.94 20.63
N LYS A 19 7.01 25.73 21.95
CA LYS A 19 6.87 24.39 22.53
C LYS A 19 5.42 23.97 22.30
N GLU A 20 5.06 23.65 21.08
CA GLU A 20 3.92 22.80 20.85
C GLU A 20 4.44 21.40 21.04
N GLU A 21 3.98 20.77 22.11
CA GLU A 21 3.71 19.34 22.09
C GLU A 21 2.74 19.06 20.94
N ASN A 22 3.24 19.14 19.71
CA ASN A 22 2.53 18.69 18.52
C ASN A 22 2.56 17.17 18.58
N LYS A 23 1.70 16.61 19.45
CA LYS A 23 0.96 15.41 19.09
C LYS A 23 0.16 15.79 17.84
N ILE A 24 0.83 15.78 16.70
CA ILE A 24 0.16 15.59 15.42
C ILE A 24 -0.58 14.28 15.64
N GLU A 25 -1.89 14.34 15.88
CA GLU A 25 -2.72 13.15 15.86
C GLU A 25 -2.47 12.52 14.48
N GLN A 26 -1.68 11.45 14.44
CA GLN A 26 -1.47 10.68 13.23
C GLN A 26 -2.87 10.22 12.80
N ARG A 27 -3.43 10.91 11.82
CA ARG A 27 -4.74 10.59 11.29
C ARG A 27 -4.64 9.17 10.72
N GLU A 28 -5.44 8.26 11.26
CA GLU A 28 -5.51 6.88 10.78
C GLU A 28 -5.77 6.88 9.26
N ASP A 29 -4.92 6.18 8.50
CA ASP A 29 -5.13 5.97 7.06
C ASP A 29 -6.14 4.84 6.84
N ILE A 30 -7.41 5.21 6.73
CA ILE A 30 -8.52 4.26 6.57
C ILE A 30 -8.59 3.81 5.11
N LEU A 31 -8.30 2.54 4.87
CA LEU A 31 -8.46 1.90 3.57
C LEU A 31 -9.93 1.57 3.26
N PHE A 32 -10.65 1.04 4.25
CA PHE A 32 -12.05 0.64 4.08
C PHE A 32 -12.82 0.67 5.40
N HIS A 33 -14.08 1.09 5.35
CA HIS A 33 -14.95 1.11 6.52
C HIS A 33 -16.39 0.78 6.16
N ASN A 34 -16.98 -0.19 6.86
CA ASN A 34 -18.41 -0.43 6.84
C ASN A 34 -18.91 -0.83 8.25
N LYS A 35 -20.15 -1.32 8.35
CA LYS A 35 -20.71 -1.76 9.64
C LYS A 35 -19.89 -2.86 10.34
N HIS A 36 -19.24 -3.73 9.56
CA HIS A 36 -18.56 -4.94 10.04
C HIS A 36 -17.04 -4.78 10.15
N PHE A 37 -16.42 -4.00 9.26
CA PHE A 37 -14.97 -3.92 9.10
C PHE A 37 -14.48 -2.47 9.19
N LYS A 38 -13.28 -2.26 9.75
CA LYS A 38 -12.55 -0.98 9.67
C LYS A 38 -11.09 -1.29 9.40
N ILE A 39 -10.73 -1.37 8.13
CA ILE A 39 -9.38 -1.70 7.68
C ILE A 39 -8.60 -0.40 7.56
N VAL A 40 -7.47 -0.32 8.26
CA VAL A 40 -6.51 0.76 8.20
C VAL A 40 -5.18 0.27 7.60
N ARG A 41 -4.42 1.21 7.05
CA ARG A 41 -3.08 1.00 6.52
C ARG A 41 -2.06 1.63 7.45
N ASN A 42 -1.03 0.87 7.79
CA ASN A 42 0.17 1.37 8.44
C ASN A 42 1.28 1.43 7.39
N PHE A 43 1.73 2.64 7.06
CA PHE A 43 2.83 2.82 6.12
C PHE A 43 4.13 2.24 6.69
N ILE A 44 4.89 1.55 5.84
CA ILE A 44 6.19 1.00 6.17
C ILE A 44 7.23 1.77 5.37
N SER A 45 7.94 2.66 6.05
CA SER A 45 9.12 3.32 5.50
C SER A 45 10.38 2.48 5.75
N VAL A 46 11.46 2.83 5.06
CA VAL A 46 12.80 2.25 5.29
C VAL A 46 13.26 2.46 6.74
N GLU A 47 12.91 3.59 7.36
CA GLU A 47 13.24 3.86 8.76
C GLU A 47 12.53 2.90 9.75
N SER A 48 11.41 2.30 9.31
CA SER A 48 10.63 1.30 10.06
C SER A 48 10.87 -0.14 9.59
N GLU A 49 11.93 -0.37 8.81
CA GLU A 49 12.29 -1.69 8.32
C GLU A 49 12.61 -2.64 9.48
N THR A 50 12.08 -3.85 9.40
CA THR A 50 12.32 -4.96 10.31
C THR A 50 12.68 -6.21 9.51
N GLU A 51 13.21 -7.23 10.16
CA GLU A 51 13.50 -8.52 9.51
C GLU A 51 12.26 -9.14 8.83
N GLU A 52 11.07 -8.87 9.37
CA GLU A 52 9.81 -9.36 8.83
C GLU A 52 9.44 -8.67 7.51
N ASN A 53 9.56 -7.34 7.45
CA ASN A 53 9.07 -6.55 6.31
C ASN A 53 10.14 -6.21 5.25
N ALA A 54 11.43 -6.35 5.59
CA ALA A 54 12.55 -6.08 4.70
C ALA A 54 12.45 -6.78 3.33
N PRO A 55 12.01 -8.05 3.23
CA PRO A 55 11.86 -8.70 1.93
C PRO A 55 10.85 -8.01 1.01
N PHE A 56 9.76 -7.48 1.58
CA PHE A 56 8.72 -6.78 0.81
C PHE A 56 9.19 -5.41 0.34
N LEU A 57 9.90 -4.66 1.19
CA LEU A 57 10.57 -3.42 0.79
C LEU A 57 11.57 -3.69 -0.34
N GLY A 58 12.42 -4.71 -0.18
CA GLY A 58 13.37 -5.13 -1.21
C GLY A 58 12.71 -5.50 -2.54
N PHE A 59 11.56 -6.19 -2.49
CA PHE A 59 10.77 -6.48 -3.70
C PHE A 59 10.34 -5.18 -4.39
N CYS A 60 9.75 -4.23 -3.66
CA CYS A 60 9.29 -2.97 -4.26
C CYS A 60 10.45 -2.14 -4.83
N TYR A 61 11.56 -2.00 -4.10
CA TYR A 61 12.76 -1.31 -4.59
C TYR A 61 13.43 -2.00 -5.78
N SER A 62 13.28 -3.32 -5.92
CA SER A 62 13.82 -4.03 -7.09
C SER A 62 13.07 -3.70 -8.38
N ILE A 63 11.83 -3.20 -8.26
CA ILE A 63 10.93 -2.86 -9.36
C ILE A 63 10.94 -1.35 -9.63
N ASP A 64 10.92 -0.54 -8.59
CA ASP A 64 10.86 0.92 -8.71
C ASP A 64 12.27 1.52 -8.80
N GLU A 65 12.72 1.76 -10.04
CA GLU A 65 13.96 2.50 -10.31
C GLU A 65 13.77 4.02 -10.16
N GLN A 66 12.54 4.50 -9.95
CA GLN A 66 12.26 5.92 -9.77
C GLN A 66 12.60 6.29 -8.32
N GLU A 67 13.19 7.46 -8.09
CA GLU A 67 13.67 7.93 -6.77
C GLU A 67 12.58 8.14 -5.70
N GLU A 68 11.34 7.68 -5.93
CA GLU A 68 10.26 7.74 -4.96
C GLU A 68 10.28 6.51 -4.04
N GLU A 69 10.06 6.71 -2.73
CA GLU A 69 9.93 5.61 -1.80
C GLU A 69 8.75 4.72 -2.19
N PRO A 70 8.93 3.39 -2.31
CA PRO A 70 7.85 2.48 -2.64
C PRO A 70 6.81 2.46 -1.53
N TRP A 71 5.54 2.54 -1.93
CA TRP A 71 4.42 2.61 -1.00
C TRP A 71 4.03 1.21 -0.53
N LEU A 72 4.58 0.79 0.61
CA LEU A 72 4.26 -0.48 1.27
C LEU A 72 3.44 -0.23 2.54
N PHE A 73 2.40 -1.02 2.74
CA PHE A 73 1.52 -0.92 3.90
C PHE A 73 1.29 -2.27 4.56
N GLN A 74 1.23 -2.30 5.89
CA GLN A 74 0.63 -3.40 6.64
C GLN A 74 -0.81 -3.06 6.99
N LEU A 75 -1.72 -4.00 6.78
CA LEU A 75 -3.14 -3.83 7.07
C LEU A 75 -3.48 -4.26 8.50
N LYS A 76 -4.45 -3.54 9.09
CA LYS A 76 -5.03 -3.86 10.39
C LYS A 76 -6.54 -3.60 10.37
N ASP A 77 -7.34 -4.54 10.83
CA ASP A 77 -8.77 -4.36 11.06
C ASP A 77 -9.02 -3.99 12.52
N LEU A 78 -9.62 -2.82 12.73
CA LEU A 78 -9.91 -2.27 14.05
C LEU A 78 -11.27 -2.72 14.62
N LYS A 79 -12.07 -3.49 13.86
CA LYS A 79 -13.37 -4.02 14.31
C LYS A 79 -13.36 -5.53 14.48
N ASN A 80 -13.00 -6.26 13.43
CA ASN A 80 -13.06 -7.72 13.40
C ASN A 80 -11.82 -8.27 12.71
N ALA A 81 -11.15 -9.28 13.27
CA ALA A 81 -10.04 -9.93 12.58
C ALA A 81 -10.53 -10.53 11.24
N THR A 82 -9.95 -10.07 10.13
CA THR A 82 -10.21 -10.58 8.78
C THR A 82 -8.98 -11.30 8.24
N GLU A 83 -9.12 -11.97 7.09
CA GLU A 83 -7.98 -12.54 6.36
C GLU A 83 -7.00 -11.46 5.85
N LEU A 84 -7.32 -10.16 5.96
CA LEU A 84 -6.42 -9.06 5.66
C LEU A 84 -5.57 -8.61 6.86
N GLU A 85 -5.85 -9.08 8.08
CA GLU A 85 -5.08 -8.69 9.27
C GLU A 85 -3.60 -9.04 9.08
N GLY A 86 -2.71 -8.06 9.28
CA GLY A 86 -1.26 -8.22 9.16
C GLY A 86 -0.75 -8.37 7.71
N CYS A 87 -1.61 -8.32 6.70
CA CYS A 87 -1.19 -8.46 5.31
C CYS A 87 -0.38 -7.27 4.83
N TYR A 88 0.66 -7.55 4.04
CA TYR A 88 1.46 -6.54 3.35
C TYR A 88 0.89 -6.28 1.95
N VAL A 89 0.60 -5.02 1.65
CA VAL A 89 0.02 -4.59 0.37
C VAL A 89 0.74 -3.37 -0.17
N THR A 90 0.67 -3.19 -1.50
CA THR A 90 1.14 -1.96 -2.17
C THR A 90 0.06 -0.87 -2.09
N ASP A 91 0.29 0.28 -2.72
CA ASP A 91 -0.70 1.35 -2.87
C ASP A 91 -1.86 1.02 -3.83
N PHE A 92 -1.78 -0.09 -4.58
CA PHE A 92 -2.81 -0.45 -5.54
C PHE A 92 -4.12 -0.82 -4.87
N ILE A 93 -5.16 -0.05 -5.20
CA ILE A 93 -6.52 -0.24 -4.72
C ILE A 93 -7.50 -0.10 -5.88
N MET A 94 -8.45 -1.02 -5.96
CA MET A 94 -9.65 -0.89 -6.79
C MET A 94 -10.86 -1.35 -6.00
N GLU A 95 -11.84 -0.47 -5.84
CA GLU A 95 -13.07 -0.76 -5.11
C GLU A 95 -14.25 -1.01 -6.05
N THR A 96 -15.10 -1.94 -5.64
CA THR A 96 -16.33 -2.35 -6.33
C THR A 96 -17.44 -2.49 -5.32
N ASN A 97 -18.67 -2.71 -5.78
CA ASN A 97 -19.82 -2.86 -4.88
C ASN A 97 -19.73 -4.11 -3.98
N LEU A 98 -18.85 -5.05 -4.30
CA LEU A 98 -18.74 -6.37 -3.65
C LEU A 98 -17.36 -6.64 -3.06
N HIS A 99 -16.32 -6.08 -3.67
CA HIS A 99 -14.94 -6.41 -3.35
C HIS A 99 -14.04 -5.18 -3.32
N LEU A 100 -13.05 -5.25 -2.44
CA LEU A 100 -11.84 -4.44 -2.49
C LEU A 100 -10.72 -5.27 -3.11
N TYR A 101 -10.15 -4.80 -4.20
CA TYR A 101 -9.03 -5.45 -4.87
C TYR A 101 -7.73 -4.76 -4.47
N LEU A 102 -6.76 -5.57 -4.07
CA LEU A 102 -5.47 -5.14 -3.55
C LEU A 102 -4.35 -5.96 -4.19
N GLN A 103 -3.16 -5.39 -4.24
CA GLN A 103 -1.96 -6.17 -4.53
C GLN A 103 -1.30 -6.57 -3.21
N GLN A 104 -1.38 -7.86 -2.90
CA GLN A 104 -0.78 -8.43 -1.70
C GLN A 104 0.61 -8.98 -2.01
N LEU A 105 1.55 -8.71 -1.11
CA LEU A 105 2.86 -9.34 -1.09
C LEU A 105 2.88 -10.41 0.01
N THR A 106 3.34 -11.61 -0.35
CA THR A 106 3.53 -12.72 0.60
C THR A 106 4.92 -13.29 0.42
N LYS A 107 5.52 -13.77 1.51
CA LYS A 107 6.84 -14.40 1.47
C LYS A 107 6.65 -15.90 1.67
N LYS A 108 7.23 -16.70 0.77
CA LYS A 108 7.36 -18.14 0.94
C LYS A 108 8.84 -18.50 0.86
N ASP A 109 9.36 -19.09 1.93
CA ASP A 109 10.78 -19.37 2.11
C ASP A 109 11.61 -18.07 1.98
N THR A 110 12.27 -17.86 0.84
CA THR A 110 13.08 -16.68 0.54
C THR A 110 12.49 -15.79 -0.55
N GLU A 111 11.42 -16.23 -1.23
CA GLU A 111 10.87 -15.54 -2.38
C GLU A 111 9.61 -14.74 -2.00
N VAL A 112 9.56 -13.48 -2.43
CA VAL A 112 8.36 -12.66 -2.35
C VAL A 112 7.50 -12.93 -3.57
N LYS A 113 6.26 -13.32 -3.32
CA LYS A 113 5.22 -13.46 -4.32
C LYS A 113 4.27 -12.27 -4.26
N SER A 114 3.84 -11.84 -5.43
CA SER A 114 2.87 -10.77 -5.57
C SER A 114 1.58 -11.28 -6.18
N HIS A 115 0.45 -10.97 -5.55
CA HIS A 115 -0.86 -11.45 -5.98
C HIS A 115 -1.86 -10.29 -6.06
N LEU A 116 -2.70 -10.32 -7.08
CA LEU A 116 -3.95 -9.59 -7.07
C LEU A 116 -4.95 -10.38 -6.24
N ILE A 117 -5.44 -9.80 -5.16
CA ILE A 117 -6.45 -10.40 -4.30
C ILE A 117 -7.77 -9.62 -4.39
N ALA A 118 -8.86 -10.30 -4.06
CA ALA A 118 -10.17 -9.69 -3.87
C ALA A 118 -10.66 -10.00 -2.44
N PHE A 119 -10.90 -8.95 -1.66
CA PHE A 119 -11.52 -9.03 -0.36
C PHE A 119 -13.03 -8.80 -0.48
N ASP A 120 -13.84 -9.78 -0.09
CA ASP A 120 -15.30 -9.66 -0.05
C ASP A 120 -15.72 -8.77 1.12
N ILE A 121 -16.32 -7.62 0.82
CA ILE A 121 -16.65 -6.59 1.83
C ILE A 121 -17.83 -6.97 2.72
N HIS A 122 -18.52 -8.07 2.41
CA HIS A 122 -19.65 -8.59 3.19
C HIS A 122 -19.22 -9.76 4.08
N SER A 123 -18.40 -10.68 3.56
CA SER A 123 -17.99 -11.89 4.27
C SER A 123 -16.63 -11.79 4.95
N GLY A 124 -15.79 -10.81 4.57
CA GLY A 124 -14.44 -10.65 5.10
C GLY A 124 -13.42 -11.68 4.58
N LYS A 125 -13.76 -12.43 3.53
CA LYS A 125 -12.90 -13.48 2.94
C LYS A 125 -12.02 -12.90 1.85
N VAL A 126 -10.82 -13.45 1.71
CA VAL A 126 -9.88 -13.08 0.65
C VAL A 126 -9.78 -14.20 -0.37
N LYS A 127 -9.79 -13.83 -1.65
CA LYS A 127 -9.52 -14.74 -2.76
C LYS A 127 -8.35 -14.24 -3.57
N ILE A 128 -7.38 -15.11 -3.83
CA ILE A 128 -6.33 -14.86 -4.82
C ILE A 128 -6.94 -14.93 -6.22
N ILE A 129 -6.79 -13.87 -7.00
CA ILE A 129 -7.32 -13.74 -8.37
C ILE A 129 -6.25 -14.08 -9.39
N HIS A 130 -5.04 -13.54 -9.20
CA HIS A 130 -3.94 -13.69 -10.16
C HIS A 130 -2.58 -13.55 -9.47
N GLU A 131 -1.58 -14.33 -9.90
CA GLU A 131 -0.18 -14.08 -9.53
C GLU A 131 0.37 -12.98 -10.45
N VAL A 132 0.79 -11.86 -9.87
CA VAL A 132 1.22 -10.65 -10.60
C VAL A 132 2.66 -10.80 -11.11
N GLY A 133 3.49 -11.59 -10.41
CA GLY A 133 4.92 -11.69 -10.68
C GLY A 133 5.69 -10.45 -10.22
N ASN A 134 6.79 -10.13 -10.91
CA ASN A 134 7.71 -9.04 -10.54
C ASN A 134 7.24 -7.66 -11.07
N PHE A 135 6.03 -7.27 -10.70
CA PHE A 135 5.42 -6.01 -11.10
C PHE A 135 4.66 -5.37 -9.95
N LEU A 136 4.57 -4.04 -9.95
CA LEU A 136 3.69 -3.24 -9.11
C LEU A 136 2.49 -2.77 -9.92
N LEU A 137 1.28 -3.10 -9.47
CA LEU A 137 0.04 -2.60 -10.02
C LEU A 137 -0.10 -1.12 -9.64
N LYS A 138 -0.67 -0.30 -10.53
CA LYS A 138 -0.74 1.15 -10.34
C LYS A 138 -2.14 1.69 -10.49
N LYS A 139 -2.85 1.28 -11.54
CA LYS A 139 -4.16 1.86 -11.85
C LYS A 139 -5.06 0.92 -12.62
N PHE A 140 -6.34 0.92 -12.25
CA PHE A 140 -7.40 0.33 -13.05
C PHE A 140 -7.97 1.33 -14.07
N ASP A 141 -8.15 0.85 -15.31
CA ASP A 141 -8.75 1.57 -16.42
C ASP A 141 -10.15 0.99 -16.71
N PRO A 142 -11.24 1.69 -16.31
CA PRO A 142 -12.60 1.17 -16.46
C PRO A 142 -13.08 1.13 -17.91
N LYS A 143 -12.47 1.90 -18.82
CA LYS A 143 -12.87 1.87 -20.24
C LYS A 143 -12.43 0.58 -20.91
N THR A 144 -11.25 0.09 -20.56
CA THR A 144 -10.68 -1.14 -21.11
C THR A 144 -10.84 -2.35 -20.21
N MET A 145 -11.34 -2.14 -18.97
CA MET A 145 -11.41 -3.15 -17.91
C MET A 145 -10.05 -3.80 -17.65
N ARG A 146 -8.99 -2.98 -17.51
CA ARG A 146 -7.62 -3.45 -17.34
C ARG A 146 -6.91 -2.78 -16.17
N ILE A 147 -6.15 -3.56 -15.41
CA ILE A 147 -5.21 -3.04 -14.41
C ILE A 147 -3.85 -2.90 -15.08
N LYS A 148 -3.27 -1.70 -15.00
CA LYS A 148 -1.91 -1.41 -15.46
C LYS A 148 -0.93 -1.54 -14.30
N GLY A 149 0.24 -2.08 -14.58
CA GLY A 149 1.36 -2.14 -13.64
C GLY A 149 2.70 -1.99 -14.35
N PHE A 150 3.76 -1.90 -13.55
CA PHE A 150 5.12 -1.67 -14.01
C PHE A 150 6.11 -2.59 -13.29
N GLY A 151 7.16 -2.96 -14.01
CA GLY A 151 8.33 -3.68 -13.54
C GLY A 151 9.57 -2.86 -13.91
N LYS A 152 10.75 -3.29 -13.47
CA LYS A 152 12.03 -2.60 -13.66
C LYS A 152 12.25 -1.97 -15.05
N ASN A 153 11.88 -2.68 -16.13
CA ASN A 153 12.02 -2.20 -17.52
C ASN A 153 10.83 -2.57 -18.42
N GLN A 154 9.67 -2.84 -17.83
CA GLN A 154 8.52 -3.40 -18.54
C GLN A 154 7.20 -2.97 -17.90
N SER A 155 6.12 -3.06 -18.67
CA SER A 155 4.77 -2.81 -18.16
C SER A 155 3.90 -4.04 -18.36
N ILE A 156 2.88 -4.18 -17.51
CA ILE A 156 1.87 -5.23 -17.62
C ILE A 156 0.48 -4.63 -17.71
N GLN A 157 -0.41 -5.42 -18.30
CA GLN A 157 -1.85 -5.18 -18.26
C GLN A 157 -2.56 -6.48 -17.90
N LEU A 158 -3.34 -6.45 -16.82
CA LEU A 158 -4.20 -7.55 -16.42
C LEU A 158 -5.63 -7.24 -16.82
N GLN A 159 -6.27 -8.13 -17.58
CA GLN A 159 -7.70 -8.01 -17.90
C GLN A 159 -8.53 -8.46 -16.71
N VAL A 160 -9.58 -7.69 -16.39
CA VAL A 160 -10.49 -8.03 -15.29
C VAL A 160 -11.91 -8.21 -15.83
N GLU A 161 -12.47 -9.40 -15.64
CA GLU A 161 -13.78 -9.77 -16.17
C GLU A 161 -14.88 -9.64 -15.11
N GLY A 162 -16.07 -9.18 -15.51
CA GLY A 162 -17.28 -9.26 -14.68
C GLY A 162 -17.39 -8.30 -13.49
N ILE A 163 -16.70 -7.16 -13.49
CA ILE A 163 -16.70 -6.21 -12.36
C ILE A 163 -17.77 -5.13 -12.47
N THR A 164 -18.44 -4.82 -11.35
CA THR A 164 -19.33 -3.65 -11.19
C THR A 164 -18.73 -2.65 -10.21
N LEU A 165 -18.31 -1.48 -10.70
CA LEU A 165 -17.70 -0.42 -9.90
C LEU A 165 -18.75 0.37 -9.10
N LEU A 166 -18.32 0.92 -7.97
CA LEU A 166 -19.08 1.94 -7.25
C LEU A 166 -19.11 3.23 -8.10
N LYS A 167 -20.27 3.89 -8.12
CA LYS A 167 -20.47 5.19 -8.79
C LYS A 167 -20.23 6.35 -7.84
#